data_AF-A0A960KCS3-F1
#
_entry.id   AF-A0A960KCS3-F1
#
_cell.length_a   1.000
_cell.length_b   1.000
_cell.length_c   1.000
_cell.angle_alpha   90.00
_cell.angle_beta   90.00
_cell.angle_gamma   90.00
#
_symmetry.space_group_name_H-M   'P 1'
#
loop_
_entity.id
_entity.type
_entity.pdbx_description
1 polymer ?
#
loop_
_entity_poly.entity_id
_entity_poly.type
_entity_poly.pdbx_seq_one_letter_code
_entity_poly.pdbx_strand_id
1 'polypeptide(L)'
;VSGIDLVREQIRVASGEALSFTQDDVERRGWAIEIRVNAENPAGGAFLPAPGKIDKLTAPSGFGTRWDGGYESGDEVSQFYDNLVGKLIVWGSDRDTAIDRMKRAIDEFVLDGIDTTMPAQLRILDEAAFRAGEHSTNWLESGAVDWTGITGRLGGAEPEVGEDAEPKVRRDVDVEVNGKRFAVSTWVP
;
A
#
# COMPACT_ATOMS: atom_id res chain seq x y z
N VAL A 1 -9.05 -15.97 -10.53
CA VAL A 1 -10.30 -15.67 -9.77
C VAL A 1 -11.43 -15.15 -10.68
N SER A 2 -12.41 -14.96 -11.60
CA SER A 2 -12.92 -15.70 -12.81
C SER A 2 -12.02 -15.54 -14.03
N GLY A 3 -11.83 -14.30 -14.47
CA GLY A 3 -11.35 -13.94 -15.81
C GLY A 3 -12.29 -13.01 -16.56
N ILE A 4 -13.42 -12.61 -15.96
CA ILE A 4 -14.38 -11.66 -16.52
C ILE A 4 -13.84 -10.22 -16.37
N ASP A 5 -13.89 -9.46 -17.46
CA ASP A 5 -13.55 -8.04 -17.52
C ASP A 5 -14.80 -7.20 -17.19
N LEU A 6 -14.96 -6.83 -15.92
CA LEU A 6 -16.16 -6.13 -15.44
C LEU A 6 -16.36 -4.75 -16.08
N VAL A 7 -15.29 -4.05 -16.46
CA VAL A 7 -15.39 -2.72 -17.08
C VAL A 7 -15.92 -2.84 -18.52
N ARG A 8 -15.45 -3.84 -19.27
CA ARG A 8 -15.99 -4.17 -20.60
C ARG A 8 -17.46 -4.55 -20.53
N GLU A 9 -17.86 -5.40 -19.58
CA GLU A 9 -19.26 -5.82 -19.45
C GLU A 9 -20.16 -4.66 -18.98
N GLN A 10 -19.66 -3.74 -18.16
CA GLN A 10 -20.37 -2.49 -17.84
C GLN A 10 -20.64 -1.63 -19.08
N ILE A 11 -19.64 -1.44 -19.95
CA ILE A 11 -19.80 -0.67 -21.21
C ILE A 11 -20.80 -1.34 -22.15
N ARG A 12 -20.78 -2.67 -22.26
CA ARG A 12 -21.72 -3.47 -23.06
C ARG A 12 -23.15 -3.34 -22.56
N VAL A 13 -23.39 -3.57 -21.27
CA VAL A 13 -24.72 -3.46 -20.66
C VAL A 13 -25.25 -2.02 -20.74
N ALA A 14 -24.38 -1.01 -20.58
CA ALA A 14 -24.74 0.40 -20.80
C ALA A 14 -25.07 0.73 -22.26
N SER A 15 -24.56 -0.06 -23.22
CA SER A 15 -24.88 0.04 -24.65
C SER A 15 -26.13 -0.77 -25.05
N GLY A 16 -26.78 -1.46 -24.10
CA GLY A 16 -27.95 -2.29 -24.34
C GLY A 16 -27.66 -3.74 -24.77
N GLU A 17 -26.39 -4.18 -24.72
CA GLU A 17 -26.05 -5.60 -24.89
C GLU A 17 -26.46 -6.42 -23.65
N ALA A 18 -26.70 -7.72 -23.85
CA ALA A 18 -26.80 -8.68 -22.75
C ALA A 18 -25.40 -8.99 -22.16
N LEU A 19 -25.37 -9.59 -20.97
CA LEU A 19 -24.13 -10.16 -20.42
C LEU A 19 -23.56 -11.21 -21.39
N SER A 20 -22.24 -11.21 -21.59
CA SER A 20 -21.59 -12.15 -22.52
C SER A 20 -21.36 -13.56 -21.94
N PHE A 21 -21.89 -13.83 -20.76
CA PHE A 21 -21.73 -15.07 -20.00
C PHE A 21 -23.01 -15.40 -19.21
N THR A 22 -23.23 -16.70 -18.95
CA THR A 22 -24.29 -17.22 -18.07
C THR A 22 -23.75 -17.48 -16.66
N GLN A 23 -24.61 -17.85 -15.71
CA GLN A 23 -24.17 -18.19 -14.36
C GLN A 23 -23.26 -19.44 -14.32
N ASP A 24 -23.43 -20.38 -15.25
CA ASP A 24 -22.65 -21.62 -15.29
C ASP A 24 -21.22 -21.40 -15.84
N ASP A 25 -21.01 -20.31 -16.60
CA ASP A 25 -19.69 -19.91 -17.12
C ASP A 25 -18.78 -19.27 -16.04
N VAL A 26 -19.30 -18.96 -14.84
CA VAL A 26 -18.59 -18.19 -13.80
C VAL A 26 -17.68 -19.08 -12.93
N GLU A 27 -16.72 -19.74 -13.56
CA GLU A 27 -15.67 -20.50 -12.86
C GLU A 27 -14.79 -19.59 -11.98
N ARG A 28 -14.56 -19.95 -10.71
CA ARG A 28 -13.56 -19.29 -9.84
C ARG A 28 -12.32 -20.17 -9.71
N ARG A 29 -11.20 -19.72 -10.28
CA ARG A 29 -9.94 -20.50 -10.34
C ARG A 29 -8.77 -19.77 -9.67
N GLY A 30 -8.09 -20.47 -8.76
CA GLY A 30 -7.02 -19.93 -7.92
C GLY A 30 -7.47 -18.77 -7.03
N TRP A 31 -6.50 -18.09 -6.41
CA TRP A 31 -6.69 -16.99 -5.46
C TRP A 31 -6.17 -15.67 -6.02
N ALA A 32 -6.67 -14.56 -5.50
CA ALA A 32 -6.14 -13.23 -5.81
C ALA A 32 -6.12 -12.38 -4.55
N ILE A 33 -5.13 -11.50 -4.46
CA ILE A 33 -4.96 -10.53 -3.38
C ILE A 33 -4.71 -9.18 -4.03
N GLU A 34 -5.43 -8.16 -3.56
CA GLU A 34 -5.20 -6.76 -3.90
C GLU A 34 -4.78 -6.02 -2.62
N ILE A 35 -3.76 -5.18 -2.70
CA ILE A 35 -3.45 -4.17 -1.69
C ILE A 35 -3.64 -2.77 -2.27
N ARG A 36 -4.10 -1.85 -1.43
CA ARG A 36 -4.07 -0.41 -1.73
C ARG A 36 -2.72 0.15 -1.30
N VAL A 37 -1.95 0.66 -2.26
CA VAL A 37 -0.75 1.45 -2.00
C VAL A 37 -1.20 2.88 -1.79
N ASN A 38 -1.44 3.26 -0.54
CA ASN A 38 -1.78 4.64 -0.16
C ASN A 38 -0.50 5.38 0.26
N ALA A 39 -0.48 6.69 0.03
CA ALA A 39 0.53 7.61 0.55
C ALA A 39 0.24 7.90 2.03
N GLU A 40 0.76 7.05 2.92
CA GLU A 40 0.56 7.05 4.37
C GLU A 40 1.84 6.57 5.05
N ASN A 41 2.17 7.13 6.21
CA ASN A 41 3.19 6.58 7.09
C ASN A 41 2.52 5.70 8.17
N PRO A 42 2.69 4.36 8.13
CA PRO A 42 2.07 3.43 9.07
C PRO A 42 2.83 3.25 10.39
N ALA A 43 3.89 4.04 10.65
CA ALA A 43 4.74 3.86 11.84
C ALA A 43 3.94 3.86 13.14
N GLY A 44 4.21 2.88 14.00
CA GLY A 44 3.47 2.67 15.26
C GLY A 44 1.97 2.36 15.09
N GLY A 45 1.52 2.03 13.88
CA GLY A 45 0.10 1.83 13.56
C GLY A 45 -0.69 3.13 13.36
N ALA A 46 -0.01 4.26 13.11
CA ALA A 46 -0.66 5.58 13.04
C ALA A 46 -1.31 5.94 11.68
N PHE A 47 -0.85 5.33 10.58
CA PHE A 47 -1.35 5.53 9.20
C PHE A 47 -1.59 7.01 8.83
N LEU A 48 -0.63 7.88 9.16
CA LEU A 48 -0.75 9.32 8.92
C LEU A 48 -0.61 9.63 7.42
N PRO A 49 -1.50 10.42 6.79
CA PRO A 49 -1.38 10.77 5.37
C PRO A 49 -0.04 11.42 5.04
N ALA A 50 0.60 10.96 3.97
CA ALA A 50 1.91 11.41 3.50
C ALA A 50 1.89 11.85 2.01
N PRO A 51 1.01 12.79 1.61
CA PRO A 51 1.01 13.34 0.25
C PRO A 51 2.34 14.04 -0.05
N GLY A 52 2.76 14.01 -1.31
CA GLY A 52 4.05 14.56 -1.74
C GLY A 52 4.48 14.07 -3.12
N LYS A 53 5.68 14.50 -3.53
CA LYS A 53 6.25 14.16 -4.83
C LYS A 53 6.78 12.72 -4.86
N ILE A 54 6.41 11.99 -5.91
CA ILE A 54 6.99 10.70 -6.28
C ILE A 54 8.28 10.99 -7.05
N ASP A 55 9.43 10.74 -6.46
CA ASP A 55 10.72 10.94 -7.11
C ASP A 55 11.04 9.81 -8.11
N LYS A 56 10.56 8.60 -7.82
CA LYS A 56 10.69 7.43 -8.69
C LYS A 56 9.57 6.43 -8.44
N LEU A 57 9.02 5.88 -9.51
CA LEU A 57 8.06 4.79 -9.51
C LEU A 57 8.49 3.74 -10.52
N THR A 58 8.64 2.50 -10.07
CA THR A 58 8.84 1.32 -10.93
C THR A 58 8.01 0.19 -10.35
N ALA A 59 6.82 0.00 -10.93
CA ALA A 59 5.90 -1.04 -10.50
C ALA A 59 6.42 -2.44 -10.86
N PRO A 60 6.14 -3.46 -10.03
CA PRO A 60 6.53 -4.85 -10.26
C PRO A 60 5.77 -5.45 -11.44
N SER A 61 6.32 -6.52 -12.01
CA SER A 61 5.73 -7.19 -13.18
C SER A 61 5.90 -8.71 -13.11
N GLY A 62 5.70 -9.40 -14.23
CA GLY A 62 5.80 -10.86 -14.33
C GLY A 62 4.47 -11.60 -14.14
N PHE A 63 4.54 -12.93 -14.08
CA PHE A 63 3.37 -13.79 -14.19
C PHE A 63 2.41 -13.67 -12.98
N GLY A 64 1.20 -13.21 -13.25
CA GLY A 64 0.15 -13.07 -12.24
C GLY A 64 0.38 -11.91 -11.27
N THR A 65 1.11 -10.87 -11.68
CA THR A 65 1.18 -9.56 -11.02
C THR A 65 0.57 -8.50 -11.95
N ARG A 66 -0.20 -7.57 -11.38
CA ARG A 66 -0.89 -6.46 -12.08
C ARG A 66 -0.80 -5.20 -11.22
N TRP A 67 -0.58 -4.06 -11.87
CA TRP A 67 -0.59 -2.73 -11.25
C TRP A 67 -1.71 -1.89 -11.87
N ASP A 68 -2.61 -1.36 -11.03
CA ASP A 68 -3.58 -0.34 -11.39
C ASP A 68 -3.17 0.98 -10.71
N GLY A 69 -2.23 1.71 -11.30
CA GLY A 69 -1.78 3.02 -10.83
C GLY A 69 -2.28 4.18 -11.69
N GLY A 70 -2.28 5.38 -11.11
CA GLY A 70 -2.63 6.64 -11.78
C GLY A 70 -1.52 7.69 -11.83
N TYR A 71 -0.31 7.33 -11.39
CA TYR A 71 0.85 8.23 -11.25
C TYR A 71 2.10 7.61 -11.89
N GLU A 72 3.02 8.47 -12.34
CA GLU A 72 4.34 8.14 -12.87
C GLU A 72 5.48 8.77 -12.04
N SER A 73 6.74 8.60 -12.48
CA SER A 73 7.90 9.20 -11.82
C SER A 73 7.95 10.72 -12.07
N GLY A 74 7.90 11.51 -11.00
CA GLY A 74 7.91 12.97 -11.06
C GLY A 74 6.59 13.64 -10.66
N ASP A 75 5.49 12.88 -10.59
CA ASP A 75 4.16 13.37 -10.19
C ASP A 75 4.07 13.71 -8.69
N GLU A 76 3.00 14.41 -8.30
CA GLU A 76 2.70 14.76 -6.91
C GLU A 76 1.37 14.18 -6.45
N VAL A 77 1.39 13.39 -5.37
CA VAL A 77 0.18 12.88 -4.72
C VAL A 77 -0.48 14.02 -3.97
N SER A 78 -1.62 14.47 -4.48
CA SER A 78 -2.35 15.64 -3.97
C SER A 78 -3.00 15.41 -2.60
N GLN A 79 -2.81 16.35 -1.68
CA GLN A 79 -3.49 16.41 -0.38
C GLN A 79 -5.02 16.62 -0.46
N PHE A 80 -5.58 16.89 -1.65
CA PHE A 80 -6.99 17.24 -1.84
C PHE A 80 -7.90 16.06 -2.24
N TYR A 81 -7.34 14.86 -2.39
CA TYR A 81 -8.04 13.65 -2.86
C TYR A 81 -7.78 12.45 -1.94
N ASP A 82 -8.36 11.30 -2.27
CA ASP A 82 -7.96 10.01 -1.70
C ASP A 82 -6.47 9.76 -2.02
N ASN A 83 -5.74 9.27 -1.02
CA ASN A 83 -4.27 9.13 -1.05
C ASN A 83 -3.78 7.85 -1.75
N LEU A 84 -4.66 7.10 -2.42
CA LEU A 84 -4.31 5.93 -3.23
C LEU A 84 -3.38 6.30 -4.40
N VAL A 85 -2.12 5.84 -4.33
CA VAL A 85 -1.15 5.88 -5.44
C VAL A 85 -1.53 4.85 -6.51
N GLY A 86 -2.03 3.70 -6.07
CA GLY A 86 -2.55 2.65 -6.95
C GLY A 86 -2.79 1.35 -6.23
N LYS A 87 -3.27 0.35 -6.97
CA LYS A 87 -3.61 -0.97 -6.44
C LYS A 87 -2.64 -2.00 -7.01
N LEU A 88 -1.92 -2.70 -6.14
CA LEU A 88 -1.10 -3.85 -6.52
C LEU A 88 -1.93 -5.11 -6.35
N ILE A 89 -2.11 -5.86 -7.44
CA ILE A 89 -2.92 -7.08 -7.48
C ILE A 89 -2.03 -8.25 -7.90
N VAL A 90 -2.17 -9.38 -7.22
CA VAL A 90 -1.57 -10.66 -7.64
C VAL A 90 -2.60 -11.77 -7.70
N TRP A 91 -2.31 -12.79 -8.52
CA TRP A 91 -3.04 -14.05 -8.61
C TRP A 91 -2.11 -15.24 -8.35
N GLY A 92 -2.62 -16.29 -7.69
CA GLY A 92 -1.93 -17.55 -7.45
C GLY A 92 -2.83 -18.77 -7.69
N SER A 93 -2.23 -19.96 -7.83
CA SER A 93 -2.92 -21.25 -7.90
C SER A 93 -3.73 -21.56 -6.64
N ASP A 94 -3.23 -21.08 -5.52
CA ASP A 94 -3.65 -21.31 -4.15
C ASP A 94 -3.36 -20.03 -3.33
N ARG A 95 -3.77 -20.00 -2.07
CA ARG A 95 -3.71 -18.79 -1.24
C ARG A 95 -2.28 -18.42 -0.88
N ASP A 96 -1.45 -19.39 -0.50
CA ASP A 96 -0.06 -19.15 -0.11
C ASP A 96 0.78 -18.67 -1.29
N THR A 97 0.60 -19.27 -2.48
CA THR A 97 1.20 -18.78 -3.74
C THR A 97 0.79 -17.35 -4.06
N ALA A 98 -0.41 -16.91 -3.68
CA ALA A 98 -0.84 -15.51 -3.84
C ALA A 98 -0.19 -14.59 -2.79
N ILE A 99 -0.06 -15.04 -1.52
CA ILE A 99 0.60 -14.28 -0.45
C ILE A 99 2.09 -14.06 -0.77
N ASP A 100 2.83 -15.13 -1.06
CA ASP A 100 4.27 -15.04 -1.30
C ASP A 100 4.59 -14.34 -2.63
N ARG A 101 3.68 -14.37 -3.61
CA ARG A 101 3.76 -13.54 -4.82
C ARG A 101 3.46 -12.07 -4.55
N MET A 102 2.58 -11.75 -3.59
CA MET A 102 2.36 -10.36 -3.16
C MET A 102 3.61 -9.82 -2.48
N LYS A 103 4.23 -10.59 -1.57
CA LYS A 103 5.52 -10.23 -0.95
C LYS A 103 6.58 -9.92 -1.99
N ARG A 104 6.87 -10.87 -2.90
CA ARG A 104 7.80 -10.67 -4.03
C ARG A 104 7.47 -9.40 -4.83
N ALA A 105 6.19 -9.16 -5.12
CA ALA A 105 5.79 -7.99 -5.88
C ALA A 105 5.99 -6.67 -5.11
N ILE A 106 5.87 -6.65 -3.79
CA ILE A 106 6.23 -5.49 -2.96
C ILE A 106 7.75 -5.33 -2.90
N ASP A 107 8.50 -6.42 -2.72
CA ASP A 107 9.98 -6.42 -2.66
C ASP A 107 10.61 -5.95 -3.99
N GLU A 108 9.91 -6.14 -5.12
CA GLU A 108 10.28 -5.63 -6.45
C GLU A 108 9.75 -4.21 -6.74
N PHE A 109 8.91 -3.62 -5.88
CA PHE A 109 8.31 -2.30 -6.10
C PHE A 109 9.28 -1.19 -5.66
N VAL A 110 9.71 -0.36 -6.61
CA VAL A 110 10.41 0.90 -6.27
C VAL A 110 9.40 2.04 -6.25
N LEU A 111 9.24 2.69 -5.10
CA LEU A 111 8.41 3.88 -4.93
C LEU A 111 9.08 4.83 -3.93
N ASP A 112 9.78 5.83 -4.48
CA ASP A 112 10.63 6.76 -3.74
C ASP A 112 9.99 8.18 -3.68
N GLY A 113 10.31 8.93 -2.64
CA GLY A 113 9.86 10.33 -2.42
C GLY A 113 8.76 10.48 -1.36
N ILE A 114 7.84 9.51 -1.28
CA ILE A 114 6.72 9.46 -0.33
C ILE A 114 6.81 8.27 0.65
N ASP A 115 6.12 8.38 1.78
CA ASP A 115 5.84 7.25 2.67
C ASP A 115 4.59 6.50 2.20
N THR A 116 4.56 5.18 2.38
CA THR A 116 3.50 4.30 1.85
C THR A 116 3.04 3.23 2.83
N THR A 117 1.84 2.68 2.58
CA THR A 117 1.32 1.51 3.32
C THR A 117 2.09 0.21 3.11
N MET A 118 2.98 0.12 2.11
CA MET A 118 3.55 -1.17 1.66
C MET A 118 4.33 -1.95 2.75
N PRO A 119 5.14 -1.33 3.64
CA PRO A 119 5.78 -2.04 4.73
C PRO A 119 4.78 -2.64 5.75
N ALA A 120 3.65 -1.97 5.98
CA ALA A 120 2.57 -2.52 6.80
C ALA A 120 1.82 -3.67 6.10
N GLN A 121 1.68 -3.62 4.77
CA GLN A 121 1.13 -4.74 3.99
C GLN A 121 2.04 -5.98 4.07
N LEU A 122 3.37 -5.81 3.97
CA LEU A 122 4.33 -6.90 4.22
C LEU A 122 4.17 -7.49 5.63
N ARG A 123 4.06 -6.62 6.66
CA ARG A 123 3.87 -7.05 8.05
C ARG A 123 2.59 -7.86 8.26
N ILE A 124 1.50 -7.51 7.57
CA ILE A 124 0.23 -8.25 7.55
C ILE A 124 0.38 -9.59 6.81
N LEU A 125 1.07 -9.64 5.67
CA LEU A 125 1.22 -10.85 4.85
C LEU A 125 1.98 -11.98 5.57
N ASP A 126 2.82 -11.65 6.55
CA ASP A 126 3.54 -12.63 7.39
C ASP A 126 2.86 -12.96 8.72
N GLU A 127 1.71 -12.35 9.04
CA GLU A 127 0.95 -12.75 10.23
C GLU A 127 0.29 -14.13 10.06
N ALA A 128 0.41 -14.96 11.10
CA ALA A 128 -0.15 -16.31 11.09
C ALA A 128 -1.68 -16.29 10.94
N ALA A 129 -2.36 -15.36 11.62
CA ALA A 129 -3.80 -15.14 11.48
C ALA A 129 -4.19 -14.67 10.07
N PHE A 130 -3.33 -13.90 9.39
CA PHE A 130 -3.56 -13.53 8.00
C PHE A 130 -3.38 -14.74 7.07
N ARG A 131 -2.31 -15.53 7.23
CA ARG A 131 -2.02 -16.73 6.41
C ARG A 131 -3.03 -17.86 6.61
N ALA A 132 -3.53 -18.08 7.83
CA ALA A 132 -4.61 -19.03 8.11
C ALA A 132 -5.99 -18.55 7.61
N GLY A 133 -6.20 -17.23 7.47
CA GLY A 133 -7.52 -16.65 7.20
C GLY A 133 -8.37 -16.44 8.47
N GLU A 134 -7.76 -16.55 9.65
CA GLU A 134 -8.38 -16.49 10.97
C GLU A 134 -8.37 -15.06 11.55
N HIS A 135 -8.94 -14.11 10.81
CA HIS A 135 -8.98 -12.70 11.18
C HIS A 135 -10.37 -12.07 10.95
N SER A 136 -10.62 -10.98 11.69
CA SER A 136 -11.88 -10.23 11.72
C SER A 136 -11.68 -8.76 11.32
N THR A 137 -12.77 -8.01 11.13
CA THR A 137 -12.70 -6.59 10.75
C THR A 137 -12.01 -5.70 11.77
N ASN A 138 -11.99 -6.10 13.05
CA ASN A 138 -11.31 -5.41 14.15
C ASN A 138 -9.92 -6.01 14.49
N TRP A 139 -9.38 -6.90 13.64
CA TRP A 139 -8.14 -7.62 13.94
C TRP A 139 -6.93 -6.69 14.10
N LEU A 140 -6.77 -5.70 13.21
CA LEU A 140 -5.68 -4.71 13.30
C LEU A 140 -5.84 -3.79 14.52
N GLU A 141 -7.08 -3.44 14.86
CA GLU A 141 -7.43 -2.61 16.03
C GLU A 141 -7.22 -3.34 17.37
N SER A 142 -7.26 -4.68 17.36
CA SER A 142 -7.15 -5.51 18.57
C SER A 142 -5.76 -5.54 19.21
N GLY A 143 -4.76 -4.94 18.56
CA GLY A 143 -3.35 -5.01 18.98
C GLY A 143 -2.67 -6.35 18.66
N ALA A 144 -3.31 -7.21 17.86
CA ALA A 144 -2.76 -8.51 17.46
C ALA A 144 -1.61 -8.44 16.44
N VAL A 145 -1.37 -7.26 15.82
CA VAL A 145 -0.25 -7.02 14.91
C VAL A 145 0.71 -6.04 15.56
N ASP A 146 1.98 -6.46 15.69
CA ASP A 146 3.04 -5.58 16.18
C ASP A 146 3.57 -4.68 15.05
N TRP A 147 3.40 -3.37 15.23
CA TRP A 147 3.85 -2.30 14.32
C TRP A 147 5.24 -1.73 14.70
N THR A 148 5.90 -2.29 15.72
CA THR A 148 7.22 -1.84 16.16
C THR A 148 8.25 -1.99 15.03
N GLY A 149 8.97 -0.91 14.73
CA GLY A 149 9.98 -0.89 13.65
C GLY A 149 9.42 -0.76 12.23
N ILE A 150 8.09 -0.68 12.05
CA ILE A 150 7.48 -0.43 10.73
C ILE A 150 7.63 1.04 10.34
N THR A 151 8.09 1.29 9.12
CA THR A 151 8.31 2.60 8.49
C THR A 151 7.35 2.84 7.33
N GLY A 152 7.31 4.06 6.77
CA GLY A 152 6.63 4.35 5.50
C GLY A 152 7.38 3.88 4.25
N ARG A 153 8.69 3.67 4.36
CA ARG A 153 9.57 3.33 3.24
C ARG A 153 9.92 1.85 3.22
N LEU A 154 9.93 1.25 2.04
CA LEU A 154 10.56 -0.04 1.79
C LEU A 154 12.09 0.09 1.93
N GLY A 155 12.77 -1.00 2.25
CA GLY A 155 14.23 -1.03 2.40
C GLY A 155 14.80 -0.37 3.68
N GLY A 156 13.97 0.32 4.48
CA GLY A 156 14.37 0.84 5.79
C GLY A 156 15.38 1.99 5.79
N ALA A 157 15.72 2.54 4.63
CA ALA A 157 16.58 3.71 4.52
C ALA A 157 15.85 4.96 5.04
N GLU A 158 16.37 5.53 6.14
CA GLU A 158 16.26 6.98 6.35
C GLU A 158 16.78 7.69 5.08
N PRO A 159 16.21 8.84 4.67
CA PRO A 159 16.70 9.55 3.49
C PRO A 159 18.20 9.80 3.63
N GLU A 160 19.00 9.39 2.64
CA GLU A 160 20.44 9.66 2.66
C GLU A 160 20.67 11.16 2.85
N VAL A 161 21.22 11.50 4.02
CA VAL A 161 21.72 12.84 4.32
C VAL A 161 22.96 12.99 3.44
N GLY A 162 22.75 13.49 2.21
CA GLY A 162 23.80 13.64 1.22
C GLY A 162 25.00 14.37 1.79
N GLU A 163 26.21 14.04 1.33
CA GLU A 163 27.47 14.21 2.09
C GLU A 163 27.82 15.67 2.51
N ASP A 164 27.13 16.68 1.94
CA ASP A 164 27.24 18.11 2.28
C ASP A 164 26.16 18.62 3.28
N ALA A 165 25.25 17.78 3.78
CA ALA A 165 24.14 18.20 4.65
C ALA A 165 24.44 17.97 6.14
N GLU A 166 24.24 19.01 6.97
CA GLU A 166 24.49 18.94 8.42
C GLU A 166 23.62 17.86 9.10
N PRO A 167 24.19 17.05 10.03
CA PRO A 167 23.54 15.87 10.59
C PRO A 167 22.41 16.23 11.56
N LYS A 168 21.18 16.27 11.04
CA LYS A 168 20.00 16.73 11.79
C LYS A 168 19.68 15.85 12.99
N VAL A 169 19.59 16.46 14.15
CA VAL A 169 19.19 15.82 15.41
C VAL A 169 17.68 15.96 15.60
N ARG A 170 16.99 14.83 15.81
CA ARG A 170 15.60 14.83 16.27
C ARG A 170 15.51 15.46 17.66
N ARG A 171 14.67 16.49 17.80
CA ARG A 171 14.27 17.06 19.09
C ARG A 171 12.75 17.05 19.22
N ASP A 172 12.26 16.35 20.22
CA ASP A 172 10.85 16.38 20.60
C ASP A 172 10.62 17.61 21.51
N VAL A 173 9.65 18.45 21.16
CA VAL A 173 9.39 19.74 21.81
C VAL A 173 7.90 19.90 22.11
N ASP A 174 7.56 20.26 23.34
CA ASP A 174 6.18 20.67 23.70
C ASP A 174 5.89 22.07 23.14
N VAL A 175 5.04 22.14 22.12
CA VAL A 175 4.59 23.39 21.50
C VAL A 175 3.17 23.69 21.96
N GLU A 176 2.93 24.90 22.48
CA GLU A 176 1.58 25.35 22.87
C GLU A 176 0.93 26.16 21.75
N VAL A 177 -0.18 25.65 21.20
CA VAL A 177 -0.97 26.30 20.14
C VAL A 177 -2.38 26.52 20.66
N ASN A 178 -2.84 27.77 20.66
CA ASN A 178 -4.18 28.17 21.12
C ASN A 178 -4.54 27.65 22.54
N GLY A 179 -3.56 27.63 23.46
CA GLY A 179 -3.74 27.17 24.84
C GLY A 179 -3.81 25.65 25.02
N LYS A 180 -3.42 24.87 24.00
CA LYS A 180 -3.25 23.41 24.09
C LYS A 180 -1.81 23.04 23.73
N ARG A 181 -1.22 22.10 24.49
CA ARG A 181 0.13 21.59 24.24
C ARG A 181 0.09 20.37 23.33
N PHE A 182 1.06 20.32 22.44
CA PHE A 182 1.30 19.24 21.49
C PHE A 182 2.78 18.87 21.55
N ALA A 183 3.11 17.60 21.76
CA ALA A 183 4.47 17.12 21.59
C ALA A 183 4.77 17.00 20.09
N VAL A 184 5.76 17.75 19.60
CA VAL A 184 6.12 17.82 18.18
C VAL A 184 7.58 17.41 18.01
N SER A 185 7.82 16.37 17.20
CA SER A 185 9.16 15.98 16.76
C SER A 185 9.64 16.92 15.66
N THR A 186 10.80 17.54 15.87
CA THR A 186 11.45 18.45 14.90
C THR A 186 12.83 17.94 14.55
N TRP A 187 13.26 18.15 13.30
CA TRP A 187 14.60 17.80 12.82
C TRP A 187 15.38 19.09 12.55
N VAL A 188 16.22 19.46 13.51
CA VAL A 188 17.10 20.63 13.46
C VAL A 188 18.55 20.20 13.22
N PRO A 189 19.39 21.02 12.56
CA PRO A 189 20.84 20.89 12.67
C PRO A 189 21.32 20.92 14.15
#